data_AF-Q97ME2-F1
#
_entry.id   AF-Q97ME2-F1
#
_cell.length_a   1.000
_cell.length_b   1.000
_cell.length_c   1.000
_cell.angle_alpha   90.00
_cell.angle_beta   90.00
_cell.angle_gamma   90.00
#
_symmetry.space_group_name_H-M   'P 1'
#
loop_
_entity.id
_entity.type
_entity.pdbx_description
1 polymer ?
#
loop_
_entity_poly.entity_id
_entity_poly.type
_entity_poly.pdbx_seq_one_letter_code
_entity_poly.pdbx_strand_id
1 'polypeptide(L)'
;MKNIPEKIFEKYPAKTFKNRKQHMVIKTKDNLNPVIQANVRTIPGIITNRGCCYAGCKGVVMGPIKDMIHITHGPIGCSYYTWGVRRNKAKAEDGGQNFIEYVFSTDMQERDIVFGGEGKLRKAIKEAVEIFHPKAIGIYATCPVGLIGDDINAVARESTEKYGIQVIAFSCEGYKGVSQSAGHHIANNNILDTVIGTGDWKHKKYSVNILGEYNIGGDAWEIERILKKIGYTVVGRLSGDGSYERVKNADTADLNLVQCHRSINYIAEMMYTKYGIPWIKTNFIGVTSTIQTLRDMAKVFDDPYIYKKTEEVISEELSNIEGEMAYFKERLEGKTACLFVGGSRAHHYQMLLKDYGVKTVLAGYEFGHRDDYEGREVIPTIKADADSKNIPELHVEKDPKKYRIIIPEDRYEVLKQEIPLEYYGGMFKDMEEGAVAVDDLNHHETEQFIKLLKPDMFFSGVKDKYVIQKMGILSKQLHSYDYTGPYAGFKGAVVFGKELVAGAFTPAWNYAIPPWKKEPMLEGKVVGGEE
;
A
#
# COMPACT_ATOMS: atom_id res chain seq x y z
N MET A 1 -27.60 1.91 12.42
CA MET A 1 -26.12 2.07 12.53
C MET A 1 -25.68 3.05 13.61
N LYS A 2 -26.48 4.05 14.04
CA LYS A 2 -26.04 5.12 14.97
C LYS A 2 -25.42 4.65 16.30
N ASN A 3 -25.81 3.48 16.84
CA ASN A 3 -25.32 2.98 18.14
C ASN A 3 -24.30 1.82 18.01
N ILE A 4 -23.77 1.55 16.81
CA ILE A 4 -22.81 0.45 16.59
C ILE A 4 -21.52 0.65 17.40
N PRO A 5 -20.86 1.84 17.37
CA PRO A 5 -19.63 2.05 18.13
C PRO A 5 -19.83 1.87 19.65
N GLU A 6 -20.95 2.33 20.20
CA GLU A 6 -21.24 2.22 21.64
C GLU A 6 -21.24 0.77 22.12
N LYS A 7 -21.89 -0.14 21.38
CA LYS A 7 -21.91 -1.57 21.71
C LYS A 7 -20.54 -2.23 21.65
N ILE A 8 -19.69 -1.80 20.73
CA ILE A 8 -18.32 -2.33 20.59
C ILE A 8 -17.49 -1.97 21.82
N PHE A 9 -17.71 -0.77 22.36
CA PHE A 9 -16.92 -0.22 23.45
C PHE A 9 -17.29 -0.75 24.84
N GLU A 10 -18.46 -1.39 25.01
CA GLU A 10 -18.93 -1.90 26.31
C GLU A 10 -17.92 -2.82 27.02
N LYS A 11 -17.12 -3.58 26.24
CA LYS A 11 -16.10 -4.48 26.80
C LYS A 11 -14.77 -3.82 27.13
N TYR A 12 -14.57 -2.56 26.75
CA TYR A 12 -13.28 -1.90 26.95
C TYR A 12 -13.14 -1.30 28.35
N PRO A 13 -11.96 -1.47 28.99
CA PRO A 13 -11.60 -0.67 30.16
C PRO A 13 -11.68 0.82 29.82
N ALA A 14 -12.00 1.65 30.81
CA ALA A 14 -12.23 3.09 30.62
C ALA A 14 -11.09 3.81 29.86
N LYS A 15 -9.82 3.42 30.11
CA LYS A 15 -8.66 3.96 29.41
C LYS A 15 -8.65 3.61 27.92
N THR A 16 -8.90 2.35 27.60
CA THR A 16 -8.99 1.85 26.21
C THR A 16 -10.16 2.48 25.48
N PHE A 17 -11.33 2.56 26.12
CA PHE A 17 -12.52 3.23 25.57
C PHE A 17 -12.24 4.70 25.22
N LYS A 18 -11.66 5.48 26.16
CA LYS A 18 -11.38 6.91 25.95
C LYS A 18 -10.47 7.17 24.75
N ASN A 19 -9.54 6.25 24.48
CA ASN A 19 -8.69 6.29 23.29
C ASN A 19 -9.45 5.79 22.05
N ARG A 20 -9.92 4.53 22.03
CA ARG A 20 -10.51 3.88 20.84
C ARG A 20 -11.71 4.61 20.26
N LYS A 21 -12.51 5.31 21.07
CA LYS A 21 -13.65 6.10 20.56
C LYS A 21 -13.28 7.22 19.58
N GLN A 22 -12.02 7.66 19.58
CA GLN A 22 -11.52 8.70 18.67
C GLN A 22 -11.07 8.11 17.31
N HIS A 23 -10.87 6.79 17.25
CA HIS A 23 -10.42 6.05 16.06
C HIS A 23 -11.59 5.45 15.26
N MET A 24 -12.83 5.78 15.62
CA MET A 24 -14.03 5.30 14.93
C MET A 24 -14.98 6.45 14.69
N VAL A 25 -15.40 6.62 13.44
CA VAL A 25 -16.38 7.63 13.05
C VAL A 25 -17.41 7.03 12.10
N ILE A 26 -18.62 7.59 12.12
CA ILE A 26 -19.67 7.25 11.16
C ILE A 26 -19.85 8.46 10.26
N LYS A 27 -19.81 8.27 8.94
CA LYS A 27 -20.15 9.33 8.00
C LYS A 27 -21.66 9.58 8.03
N THR A 28 -22.09 10.81 8.29
CA THR A 28 -23.51 11.18 8.33
C THR A 28 -23.76 12.40 7.46
N LYS A 29 -25.02 12.68 7.09
CA LYS A 29 -25.39 13.93 6.41
C LYS A 29 -24.97 15.19 7.18
N ASP A 30 -25.09 15.15 8.51
CA ASP A 30 -24.77 16.28 9.38
C ASP A 30 -23.25 16.43 9.62
N ASN A 31 -22.46 15.40 9.30
CA ASN A 31 -21.01 15.40 9.45
C ASN A 31 -20.36 14.67 8.26
N LEU A 32 -20.29 15.38 7.13
CA LEU A 32 -19.72 14.85 5.88
C LEU A 32 -18.20 14.66 5.95
N ASN A 33 -17.52 15.43 6.80
CA ASN A 33 -16.07 15.41 7.00
C ASN A 33 -15.74 15.15 8.48
N PRO A 34 -16.02 13.93 8.99
CA PRO A 34 -15.73 13.61 10.38
C PRO A 34 -14.22 13.66 10.63
N VAL A 35 -13.82 14.06 11.84
CA VAL A 35 -12.42 14.06 12.26
C VAL A 35 -12.10 12.74 12.95
N ILE A 36 -11.00 12.10 12.57
CA ILE A 36 -10.57 10.83 13.15
C ILE A 36 -9.19 10.96 13.79
N GLN A 37 -8.95 10.25 14.88
CA GLN A 37 -7.60 10.04 15.39
C GLN A 37 -6.95 8.88 14.62
N ALA A 38 -5.78 9.12 14.05
CA ALA A 38 -5.03 8.16 13.25
C ALA A 38 -3.52 8.35 13.45
N ASN A 39 -2.73 7.35 13.08
CA ASN A 39 -1.26 7.35 13.23
C ASN A 39 -0.78 7.69 14.66
N VAL A 40 -1.43 7.11 15.68
CA VAL A 40 -0.96 7.15 17.07
C VAL A 40 -0.56 5.75 17.53
N ARG A 41 0.11 5.63 18.66
CA ARG A 41 0.60 4.33 19.16
C ARG A 41 -0.51 3.31 19.34
N THR A 42 -0.20 2.06 19.00
CA THR A 42 -1.07 0.92 19.29
C THR A 42 -1.21 0.72 20.78
N ILE A 43 -2.43 0.38 21.22
CA ILE A 43 -2.70 0.01 22.60
C ILE A 43 -2.10 -1.39 22.87
N PRO A 44 -1.20 -1.54 23.86
CA PRO A 44 -0.62 -2.85 24.18
C PRO A 44 -1.68 -3.91 24.52
N GLY A 45 -1.52 -5.11 23.98
CA GLY A 45 -2.43 -6.24 24.23
C GLY A 45 -3.72 -6.24 23.43
N ILE A 46 -3.97 -5.24 22.56
CA ILE A 46 -5.24 -5.12 21.83
C ILE A 46 -5.36 -6.06 20.61
N ILE A 47 -4.27 -6.73 20.21
CA ILE A 47 -4.19 -7.57 19.00
C ILE A 47 -4.41 -6.73 17.73
N THR A 48 -3.42 -5.90 17.41
CA THR A 48 -3.37 -5.08 16.19
C THR A 48 -2.95 -5.89 14.96
N ASN A 49 -3.27 -5.37 13.79
CA ASN A 49 -2.74 -5.85 12.51
C ASN A 49 -1.43 -5.19 12.07
N ARG A 50 -0.98 -4.12 12.74
CA ARG A 50 0.22 -3.36 12.37
C ARG A 50 1.50 -4.19 12.39
N GLY A 51 2.45 -3.75 11.56
CA GLY A 51 3.85 -4.17 11.58
C GLY A 51 4.73 -3.08 12.18
N CYS A 52 5.99 -3.04 11.73
CA CYS A 52 7.01 -2.14 12.28
C CYS A 52 7.67 -1.25 11.21
N CYS A 53 8.49 -0.29 11.64
CA CYS A 53 9.25 0.60 10.77
C CYS A 53 10.09 -0.16 9.72
N TYR A 54 10.84 -1.18 10.13
CA TYR A 54 11.65 -2.01 9.23
C TYR A 54 10.81 -2.63 8.10
N ALA A 55 9.59 -3.12 8.42
CA ALA A 55 8.71 -3.69 7.42
C ALA A 55 8.28 -2.65 6.37
N GLY A 56 7.97 -1.42 6.78
CA GLY A 56 7.66 -0.32 5.85
C GLY A 56 8.86 0.11 5.01
N CYS A 57 10.06 0.16 5.60
CA CYS A 57 11.26 0.57 4.89
C CYS A 57 11.78 -0.53 3.95
N LYS A 58 12.29 -1.64 4.51
CA LYS A 58 12.88 -2.75 3.76
C LYS A 58 11.82 -3.54 3.04
N GLY A 59 10.78 -3.98 3.75
CA GLY A 59 9.78 -4.92 3.23
C GLY A 59 8.83 -4.33 2.19
N VAL A 60 8.52 -3.02 2.27
CA VAL A 60 7.54 -2.36 1.40
C VAL A 60 8.21 -1.49 0.33
N VAL A 61 8.96 -0.46 0.72
CA VAL A 61 9.49 0.54 -0.23
C VAL A 61 10.74 0.07 -0.94
N MET A 62 11.72 -0.48 -0.21
CA MET A 62 13.03 -0.75 -0.79
C MET A 62 13.14 -2.13 -1.44
N GLY A 63 12.61 -3.16 -0.80
CA GLY A 63 12.76 -4.56 -1.23
C GLY A 63 12.32 -4.91 -2.65
N PRO A 64 11.39 -4.18 -3.29
CA PRO A 64 11.06 -4.41 -4.70
C PRO A 64 12.09 -3.93 -5.74
N ILE A 65 13.15 -3.21 -5.35
CA ILE A 65 14.23 -2.79 -6.27
C ILE A 65 15.10 -4.00 -6.60
N LYS A 66 14.89 -4.60 -7.78
CA LYS A 66 15.29 -5.98 -8.06
C LYS A 66 16.80 -6.22 -8.17
N ASP A 67 17.58 -5.24 -8.58
CA ASP A 67 19.02 -5.32 -8.85
C ASP A 67 19.89 -4.72 -7.74
N MET A 68 19.27 -4.40 -6.60
CA MET A 68 19.91 -3.96 -5.37
C MET A 68 19.95 -5.12 -4.37
N ILE A 69 21.08 -5.30 -3.68
CA ILE A 69 21.14 -6.27 -2.56
C ILE A 69 20.67 -5.58 -1.28
N HIS A 70 19.73 -6.23 -0.58
CA HIS A 70 19.13 -5.69 0.63
C HIS A 70 19.57 -6.48 1.88
N ILE A 71 20.61 -6.00 2.56
CA ILE A 71 21.17 -6.63 3.76
C ILE A 71 20.42 -6.18 5.00
N THR A 72 19.75 -7.13 5.65
CA THR A 72 19.17 -6.92 6.97
C THR A 72 20.28 -6.99 8.03
N HIS A 73 20.53 -5.87 8.70
CA HIS A 73 21.46 -5.85 9.82
C HIS A 73 20.69 -6.17 11.11
N GLY A 74 20.73 -7.44 11.51
CA GLY A 74 19.85 -7.97 12.55
C GLY A 74 19.96 -9.47 12.74
N PRO A 75 19.32 -10.01 13.79
CA PRO A 75 19.06 -11.44 13.90
C PRO A 75 18.20 -11.95 12.73
N ILE A 76 18.23 -13.26 12.48
CA ILE A 76 17.69 -13.86 11.25
C ILE A 76 16.21 -13.59 10.98
N GLY A 77 15.38 -13.43 12.02
CA GLY A 77 13.93 -13.34 11.91
C GLY A 77 13.46 -12.21 10.99
N CYS A 78 14.02 -11.00 11.15
CA CYS A 78 13.65 -9.85 10.32
C CYS A 78 13.88 -10.11 8.82
N SER A 79 14.97 -10.82 8.49
CA SER A 79 15.28 -11.19 7.12
C SER A 79 14.32 -12.29 6.61
N TYR A 80 14.20 -13.38 7.36
CA TYR A 80 13.35 -14.53 7.01
C TYR A 80 11.89 -14.14 6.75
N TYR A 81 11.29 -13.33 7.63
CA TYR A 81 9.89 -12.90 7.48
C TYR A 81 9.66 -11.87 6.36
N THR A 82 10.69 -11.53 5.57
CA THR A 82 10.56 -10.73 4.34
C THR A 82 10.84 -11.54 3.08
N TRP A 83 11.05 -12.86 3.20
CA TRP A 83 11.36 -13.72 2.08
C TRP A 83 10.09 -14.17 1.36
N GLY A 84 9.78 -13.55 0.21
CA GLY A 84 8.65 -13.96 -0.65
C GLY A 84 7.24 -13.75 -0.09
N VAL A 85 7.09 -13.29 1.16
CA VAL A 85 5.77 -13.09 1.81
C VAL A 85 4.96 -11.95 1.18
N ARG A 86 5.66 -10.94 0.63
CA ARG A 86 5.07 -9.83 -0.11
C ARG A 86 5.33 -10.06 -1.59
N ARG A 87 4.26 -10.15 -2.38
CA ARG A 87 4.30 -10.65 -3.76
C ARG A 87 4.67 -9.59 -4.80
N ASN A 88 5.64 -8.73 -4.50
CA ASN A 88 6.18 -7.78 -5.47
C ASN A 88 6.94 -8.52 -6.57
N LYS A 89 6.29 -8.69 -7.72
CA LYS A 89 6.87 -9.39 -8.87
C LYS A 89 7.97 -8.53 -9.50
N ALA A 90 9.04 -9.16 -9.94
CA ALA A 90 10.06 -8.52 -10.78
C ALA A 90 10.64 -9.53 -11.75
N LYS A 91 11.23 -9.02 -12.83
CA LYS A 91 11.96 -9.83 -13.82
C LYS A 91 13.24 -9.10 -14.21
N ALA A 92 14.33 -9.83 -14.36
CA ALA A 92 15.56 -9.25 -14.89
C ALA A 92 15.31 -8.76 -16.33
N GLU A 93 15.95 -7.66 -16.71
CA GLU A 93 16.19 -7.38 -18.14
C GLU A 93 17.19 -8.42 -18.70
N ASP A 94 17.34 -8.51 -20.02
CA ASP A 94 18.30 -9.44 -20.64
C ASP A 94 19.73 -9.16 -20.12
N GLY A 95 20.34 -10.16 -19.48
CA GLY A 95 21.64 -10.02 -18.80
C GLY A 95 21.63 -9.20 -17.51
N GLY A 96 20.46 -8.78 -17.02
CA GLY A 96 20.27 -8.02 -15.79
C GLY A 96 20.21 -8.89 -14.53
N GLN A 97 20.33 -8.23 -13.37
CA GLN A 97 20.25 -8.88 -12.05
C GLN A 97 18.83 -8.85 -11.49
N ASN A 98 18.48 -9.88 -10.70
CA ASN A 98 17.24 -9.94 -9.96
C ASN A 98 17.44 -10.73 -8.66
N PHE A 99 17.32 -10.06 -7.53
CA PHE A 99 17.57 -10.61 -6.20
C PHE A 99 16.30 -10.82 -5.37
N ILE A 100 15.10 -10.61 -5.92
CA ILE A 100 13.83 -10.69 -5.14
C ILE A 100 13.56 -12.09 -4.55
N GLU A 101 14.21 -13.13 -5.09
CA GLU A 101 14.09 -14.52 -4.65
C GLU A 101 14.99 -14.84 -3.45
N TYR A 102 15.84 -13.89 -3.04
CA TYR A 102 16.80 -14.03 -1.95
C TYR A 102 16.48 -13.09 -0.80
N VAL A 103 17.00 -13.43 0.37
CA VAL A 103 17.11 -12.50 1.49
C VAL A 103 18.54 -12.51 2.02
N PHE A 104 19.07 -11.33 2.32
CA PHE A 104 20.44 -11.16 2.81
C PHE A 104 20.39 -10.66 4.25
N SER A 105 21.24 -11.22 5.11
CA SER A 105 21.27 -10.91 6.52
C SER A 105 22.70 -10.98 7.05
N THR A 106 22.96 -10.19 8.09
CA THR A 106 24.16 -10.37 8.93
C THR A 106 23.99 -11.48 9.96
N ASP A 107 22.75 -11.95 10.18
CA ASP A 107 22.41 -13.01 11.13
C ASP A 107 23.07 -12.79 12.50
N MET A 108 22.77 -11.65 13.12
CA MET A 108 23.41 -11.24 14.38
C MET A 108 23.22 -12.30 15.47
N GLN A 109 24.33 -12.65 16.11
CA GLN A 109 24.41 -13.56 17.24
C GLN A 109 24.61 -12.76 18.54
N GLU A 110 24.56 -13.43 19.68
CA GLU A 110 24.78 -12.81 20.99
C GLU A 110 26.10 -12.02 21.07
N ARG A 111 27.18 -12.56 20.48
CA ARG A 111 28.46 -11.85 20.38
C ARG A 111 28.33 -10.48 19.70
N ASP A 112 27.54 -10.41 18.63
CA ASP A 112 27.32 -9.18 17.86
C ASP A 112 26.47 -8.18 18.69
N ILE A 113 25.60 -8.67 19.59
CA ILE A 113 24.85 -7.83 20.53
C ILE A 113 25.76 -7.25 21.61
N VAL A 114 26.71 -8.04 22.14
CA VAL A 114 27.58 -7.63 23.24
C VAL A 114 28.72 -6.72 22.76
N PHE A 115 29.32 -7.01 21.62
CA PHE A 115 30.55 -6.36 21.16
C PHE A 115 30.37 -5.49 19.90
N GLY A 116 29.15 -5.34 19.40
CA GLY A 116 28.84 -4.61 18.16
C GLY A 116 28.84 -5.50 16.93
N GLY A 117 27.98 -5.17 15.97
CA GLY A 117 27.74 -5.93 14.74
C GLY A 117 28.46 -5.38 13.51
N GLU A 118 29.09 -4.20 13.59
CA GLU A 118 29.63 -3.50 12.42
C GLU A 118 30.72 -4.30 11.68
N GLY A 119 31.58 -5.02 12.40
CA GLY A 119 32.64 -5.84 11.78
C GLY A 119 32.05 -6.97 10.92
N LYS A 120 30.96 -7.57 11.38
CA LYS A 120 30.21 -8.60 10.65
C LYS A 120 29.46 -7.99 9.47
N LEU A 121 28.90 -6.79 9.63
CA LEU A 121 28.28 -6.04 8.54
C LEU A 121 29.28 -5.72 7.41
N ARG A 122 30.47 -5.20 7.74
CA ARG A 122 31.55 -4.95 6.77
C ARG A 122 31.92 -6.22 5.99
N LYS A 123 31.97 -7.38 6.68
CA LYS A 123 32.23 -8.68 6.05
C LYS A 123 31.08 -9.10 5.11
N ALA A 124 29.82 -8.96 5.54
CA ALA A 124 28.67 -9.29 4.71
C ALA A 124 28.58 -8.42 3.44
N ILE A 125 28.91 -7.13 3.54
CA ILE A 125 28.99 -6.23 2.38
C ILE A 125 30.10 -6.68 1.43
N LYS A 126 31.29 -7.02 1.94
CA LYS A 126 32.38 -7.55 1.13
C LYS A 126 31.95 -8.80 0.36
N GLU A 127 31.36 -9.78 1.04
CA GLU A 127 30.87 -11.01 0.42
C GLU A 127 29.80 -10.72 -0.63
N ALA A 128 28.87 -9.80 -0.34
CA ALA A 128 27.84 -9.41 -1.31
C ALA A 128 28.44 -8.81 -2.60
N VAL A 129 29.46 -7.95 -2.46
CA VAL A 129 30.17 -7.35 -3.59
C VAL A 129 30.92 -8.41 -4.39
N GLU A 130 31.73 -9.23 -3.73
CA GLU A 130 32.60 -10.22 -4.39
C GLU A 130 31.82 -11.36 -5.06
N ILE A 131 30.67 -11.76 -4.50
CA ILE A 131 29.87 -12.86 -5.04
C ILE A 131 28.91 -12.36 -6.13
N PHE A 132 28.17 -11.28 -5.85
CA PHE A 132 27.01 -10.91 -6.67
C PHE A 132 27.23 -9.68 -7.55
N HIS A 133 28.20 -8.81 -7.24
CA HIS A 133 28.46 -7.57 -7.97
C HIS A 133 27.19 -6.72 -8.20
N PRO A 134 26.41 -6.38 -7.14
CA PRO A 134 25.11 -5.72 -7.30
C PRO A 134 25.26 -4.26 -7.77
N LYS A 135 24.17 -3.67 -8.29
CA LYS A 135 24.16 -2.25 -8.70
C LYS A 135 24.25 -1.29 -7.51
N ALA A 136 23.71 -1.69 -6.37
CA ALA A 136 23.77 -0.97 -5.10
C ALA A 136 23.52 -1.94 -3.92
N ILE A 137 23.85 -1.50 -2.70
CA ILE A 137 23.56 -2.23 -1.46
C ILE A 137 22.77 -1.35 -0.49
N GLY A 138 21.73 -1.93 0.11
CA GLY A 138 21.00 -1.31 1.21
C GLY A 138 21.30 -2.03 2.52
N ILE A 139 21.56 -1.27 3.57
CA ILE A 139 21.73 -1.76 4.94
C ILE A 139 20.51 -1.35 5.75
N TYR A 140 19.78 -2.31 6.30
CA TYR A 140 18.53 -2.06 7.01
C TYR A 140 18.67 -2.39 8.49
N ALA A 141 18.58 -1.36 9.33
CA ALA A 141 18.62 -1.52 10.76
C ALA A 141 17.41 -2.31 11.27
N THR A 142 17.66 -3.21 12.21
CA THR A 142 16.61 -3.88 13.00
C THR A 142 16.65 -3.38 14.43
N CYS A 143 15.69 -3.80 15.28
CA CYS A 143 15.58 -3.31 16.66
C CYS A 143 16.89 -3.22 17.47
N PRO A 144 17.81 -4.22 17.47
CA PRO A 144 19.01 -4.12 18.29
C PRO A 144 20.02 -3.08 17.81
N VAL A 145 20.07 -2.76 16.51
CA VAL A 145 21.17 -1.98 15.89
C VAL A 145 21.34 -0.62 16.58
N GLY A 146 20.27 0.16 16.69
CA GLY A 146 20.32 1.47 17.33
C GLY A 146 20.54 1.42 18.85
N LEU A 147 20.31 0.27 19.50
CA LEU A 147 20.48 0.10 20.94
C LEU A 147 21.90 -0.35 21.33
N ILE A 148 22.56 -1.10 20.46
CA ILE A 148 23.95 -1.54 20.68
C ILE A 148 24.98 -0.51 20.20
N GLY A 149 24.53 0.52 19.48
CA GLY A 149 25.36 1.66 19.07
C GLY A 149 26.11 1.50 17.76
N ASP A 150 25.72 0.53 16.92
CA ASP A 150 26.34 0.33 15.60
C ASP A 150 26.07 1.52 14.66
N ASP A 151 27.11 2.16 14.14
CA ASP A 151 26.99 3.25 13.16
C ASP A 151 26.98 2.70 11.72
N ILE A 152 25.81 2.23 11.30
CA ILE A 152 25.62 1.73 9.94
C ILE A 152 25.83 2.80 8.85
N ASN A 153 25.71 4.09 9.17
CA ASN A 153 25.93 5.17 8.20
C ASN A 153 27.43 5.34 7.93
N ALA A 154 28.27 5.26 8.96
CA ALA A 154 29.72 5.22 8.79
C ALA A 154 30.15 4.02 7.93
N VAL A 155 29.65 2.82 8.25
CA VAL A 155 29.94 1.60 7.49
C VAL A 155 29.52 1.75 6.01
N ALA A 156 28.36 2.37 5.74
CA ALA A 156 27.88 2.61 4.37
C ALA A 156 28.79 3.56 3.59
N ARG A 157 29.22 4.68 4.19
CA ARG A 157 30.15 5.63 3.56
C ARG A 157 31.49 4.97 3.23
N GLU A 158 32.11 4.31 4.22
CA GLU A 158 33.36 3.58 4.06
C GLU A 158 33.27 2.53 2.93
N SER A 159 32.16 1.79 2.89
CA SER A 159 31.95 0.75 1.87
C SER A 159 31.72 1.32 0.48
N THR A 160 31.04 2.47 0.38
CA THR A 160 30.83 3.17 -0.89
C THR A 160 32.16 3.61 -1.49
N GLU A 161 33.01 4.26 -0.69
CA GLU A 161 34.35 4.68 -1.11
C GLU A 161 35.24 3.50 -1.50
N LYS A 162 35.20 2.42 -0.71
CA LYS A 162 36.06 1.26 -0.91
C LYS A 162 35.72 0.45 -2.17
N TYR A 163 34.43 0.25 -2.46
CA TYR A 163 34.00 -0.65 -3.53
C TYR A 163 33.50 0.07 -4.79
N GLY A 164 33.35 1.40 -4.75
CA GLY A 164 32.86 2.18 -5.89
C GLY A 164 31.41 1.89 -6.28
N ILE A 165 30.63 1.30 -5.37
CA ILE A 165 29.19 1.06 -5.52
C ILE A 165 28.42 1.83 -4.46
N GLN A 166 27.19 2.26 -4.75
CA GLN A 166 26.38 2.96 -3.75
C GLN A 166 25.96 2.01 -2.64
N VAL A 167 26.32 2.35 -1.38
CA VAL A 167 25.83 1.67 -0.18
C VAL A 167 25.02 2.65 0.65
N ILE A 168 23.76 2.30 0.97
CA ILE A 168 22.80 3.20 1.63
C ILE A 168 22.35 2.58 2.94
N ALA A 169 22.49 3.32 4.04
CA ALA A 169 22.03 2.92 5.36
C ALA A 169 20.62 3.44 5.65
N PHE A 170 19.76 2.58 6.17
CA PHE A 170 18.40 2.89 6.58
C PHE A 170 18.25 2.59 8.07
N SER A 171 18.24 3.64 8.90
CA SER A 171 17.99 3.54 10.34
C SER A 171 16.50 3.36 10.61
N CYS A 172 15.95 2.20 10.21
CA CYS A 172 14.54 1.83 10.28
C CYS A 172 14.23 0.79 11.36
N GLU A 173 14.88 0.92 12.53
CA GLU A 173 14.66 0.05 13.69
C GLU A 173 13.17 -0.08 14.01
N GLY A 174 12.72 -1.29 14.34
CA GLY A 174 11.29 -1.61 14.38
C GLY A 174 10.46 -0.79 15.37
N TYR A 175 11.08 -0.21 16.40
CA TYR A 175 10.42 0.63 17.41
C TYR A 175 10.23 2.09 16.99
N LYS A 176 10.77 2.53 15.85
CA LYS A 176 10.63 3.92 15.39
C LYS A 176 9.22 4.18 14.85
N GLY A 177 8.63 5.29 15.28
CA GLY A 177 7.23 5.58 14.97
C GLY A 177 6.29 4.56 15.60
N VAL A 178 5.11 4.43 15.01
CA VAL A 178 4.03 3.59 15.57
C VAL A 178 3.58 2.47 14.63
N SER A 179 4.15 2.39 13.43
CA SER A 179 3.73 1.48 12.36
C SER A 179 4.72 1.43 11.20
N GLN A 180 4.37 0.71 10.13
CA GLN A 180 5.07 0.72 8.85
C GLN A 180 5.24 2.12 8.24
N SER A 181 4.36 3.08 8.59
CA SER A 181 4.38 4.44 8.02
C SER A 181 5.72 5.16 8.21
N ALA A 182 6.33 5.04 9.40
CA ALA A 182 7.65 5.63 9.68
C ALA A 182 8.74 5.06 8.75
N GLY A 183 8.65 3.77 8.43
CA GLY A 183 9.56 3.12 7.50
C GLY A 183 9.44 3.64 6.07
N HIS A 184 8.22 3.98 5.65
CA HIS A 184 8.00 4.64 4.37
C HIS A 184 8.73 5.97 4.32
N HIS A 185 8.54 6.84 5.33
CA HIS A 185 9.17 8.16 5.38
C HIS A 185 10.71 8.06 5.34
N ILE A 186 11.31 7.18 6.16
CA ILE A 186 12.77 6.97 6.18
C ILE A 186 13.30 6.50 4.81
N ALA A 187 12.59 5.57 4.16
CA ALA A 187 13.00 5.11 2.83
C ALA A 187 12.93 6.22 1.78
N ASN A 188 11.89 7.06 1.83
CA ASN A 188 11.69 8.17 0.91
C ASN A 188 12.80 9.21 1.01
N ASN A 189 13.14 9.62 2.24
CA ASN A 189 14.20 10.61 2.48
C ASN A 189 15.53 10.13 1.89
N ASN A 190 15.94 8.90 2.24
CA ASN A 190 17.21 8.35 1.81
C ASN A 190 17.29 8.18 0.28
N ILE A 191 16.23 7.67 -0.36
CA ILE A 191 16.22 7.51 -1.83
C ILE A 191 16.34 8.86 -2.54
N LEU A 192 15.62 9.88 -2.09
CA LEU A 192 15.69 11.19 -2.74
C LEU A 192 17.04 11.87 -2.54
N ASP A 193 17.58 11.79 -1.32
CA ASP A 193 18.84 12.43 -0.96
C ASP A 193 20.03 11.81 -1.71
N THR A 194 20.04 10.47 -1.84
CA THR A 194 21.22 9.74 -2.32
C THR A 194 21.11 9.14 -3.73
N VAL A 195 19.90 8.92 -4.27
CA VAL A 195 19.71 8.15 -5.51
C VAL A 195 19.03 8.94 -6.62
N ILE A 196 17.84 9.49 -6.38
CA ILE A 196 17.07 10.16 -7.43
C ILE A 196 17.84 11.38 -7.93
N GLY A 197 17.95 11.52 -9.25
CA GLY A 197 18.69 12.61 -9.87
C GLY A 197 20.19 12.38 -9.98
N THR A 198 20.69 11.18 -9.68
CA THR A 198 22.10 10.82 -9.95
C THR A 198 22.28 10.09 -11.29
N GLY A 199 21.18 9.84 -12.01
CA GLY A 199 21.20 9.25 -13.34
C GLY A 199 21.53 10.24 -14.46
N ASP A 200 21.76 9.68 -15.65
CA ASP A 200 22.20 10.39 -16.86
C ASP A 200 21.25 10.19 -18.07
N TRP A 201 20.08 9.60 -17.86
CA TRP A 201 19.09 9.41 -18.93
C TRP A 201 18.65 10.74 -19.50
N LYS A 202 18.47 10.75 -20.81
CA LYS A 202 17.87 11.88 -21.50
C LYS A 202 16.35 11.83 -21.33
N HIS A 203 15.78 12.99 -21.02
CA HIS A 203 14.33 13.21 -21.04
C HIS A 203 13.72 12.75 -22.38
N LYS A 204 12.52 12.18 -22.31
CA LYS A 204 11.72 11.74 -23.47
C LYS A 204 10.33 12.34 -23.39
N LYS A 205 9.66 12.50 -24.54
CA LYS A 205 8.28 13.00 -24.58
C LYS A 205 7.34 12.08 -23.79
N TYR A 206 6.36 12.70 -23.11
CA TYR A 206 5.32 12.01 -22.34
C TYR A 206 5.88 11.10 -21.25
N SER A 207 6.96 11.54 -20.59
CA SER A 207 7.62 10.74 -19.56
C SER A 207 6.85 10.79 -18.25
N VAL A 208 6.56 9.65 -17.66
CA VAL A 208 5.84 9.53 -16.38
C VAL A 208 6.55 8.58 -15.43
N ASN A 209 6.38 8.82 -14.13
CA ASN A 209 6.74 7.85 -13.10
C ASN A 209 5.48 7.23 -12.49
N ILE A 210 5.57 5.96 -12.10
CA ILE A 210 4.55 5.31 -11.28
C ILE A 210 5.07 5.26 -9.84
N LEU A 211 4.47 6.05 -8.96
CA LEU A 211 4.88 6.22 -7.57
C LEU A 211 3.94 5.47 -6.61
N GLY A 212 4.53 4.79 -5.62
CA GLY A 212 3.76 4.08 -4.60
C GLY A 212 3.03 2.86 -5.16
N GLU A 213 3.59 2.23 -6.19
CA GLU A 213 3.10 1.00 -6.81
C GLU A 213 4.21 -0.05 -6.76
N TYR A 214 3.87 -1.26 -6.33
CA TYR A 214 4.83 -2.27 -5.89
C TYR A 214 4.76 -3.58 -6.67
N ASN A 215 4.00 -3.60 -7.76
CA ASN A 215 3.84 -4.72 -8.68
C ASN A 215 3.36 -6.00 -7.98
N ILE A 216 2.45 -5.85 -7.02
CA ILE A 216 1.86 -6.99 -6.31
C ILE A 216 1.08 -7.82 -7.33
N GLY A 217 1.48 -9.08 -7.52
CA GLY A 217 0.81 -9.96 -8.48
C GLY A 217 0.85 -9.48 -9.94
N GLY A 218 1.70 -8.50 -10.29
CA GLY A 218 1.80 -7.96 -11.65
C GLY A 218 1.06 -6.64 -11.90
N ASP A 219 0.52 -5.97 -10.88
CA ASP A 219 -0.26 -4.73 -11.03
C ASP A 219 0.46 -3.65 -11.86
N ALA A 220 1.74 -3.38 -11.57
CA ALA A 220 2.51 -2.34 -12.27
C ALA A 220 2.73 -2.68 -13.75
N TRP A 221 2.85 -3.96 -14.09
CA TRP A 221 2.99 -4.39 -15.49
C TRP A 221 1.72 -4.16 -16.29
N GLU A 222 0.54 -4.39 -15.68
CA GLU A 222 -0.73 -4.10 -16.34
C GLU A 222 -0.95 -2.60 -16.51
N ILE A 223 -0.63 -1.80 -15.49
CA ILE A 223 -0.66 -0.33 -15.58
C ILE A 223 0.26 0.14 -16.72
N GLU A 224 1.51 -0.29 -16.75
CA GLU A 224 2.45 0.12 -17.78
C GLU A 224 2.03 -0.33 -19.19
N ARG A 225 1.41 -1.50 -19.33
CA ARG A 225 0.86 -1.95 -20.62
C ARG A 225 -0.15 -0.95 -21.17
N ILE A 226 -1.08 -0.50 -20.34
CA ILE A 226 -2.09 0.50 -20.70
C ILE A 226 -1.41 1.83 -21.07
N LEU A 227 -0.51 2.33 -20.21
CA LEU A 227 0.18 3.60 -20.42
C LEU A 227 1.01 3.61 -21.72
N LYS A 228 1.76 2.55 -22.00
CA LYS A 228 2.55 2.42 -23.23
C LYS A 228 1.68 2.33 -24.48
N LYS A 229 0.51 1.69 -24.40
CA LYS A 229 -0.44 1.58 -25.52
C LYS A 229 -0.99 2.95 -25.93
N ILE A 230 -1.14 3.87 -24.98
CA ILE A 230 -1.53 5.27 -25.23
C ILE A 230 -0.36 6.08 -25.83
N GLY A 231 0.87 5.80 -25.40
CA GLY A 231 2.08 6.46 -25.90
C GLY A 231 2.96 7.09 -24.82
N TYR A 232 2.68 6.84 -23.53
CA TYR A 232 3.51 7.34 -22.44
C TYR A 232 4.83 6.56 -22.33
N THR A 233 5.87 7.28 -21.93
CA THR A 233 7.17 6.70 -21.57
C THR A 233 7.24 6.50 -20.05
N VAL A 234 7.21 5.26 -19.57
CA VAL A 234 7.37 4.98 -18.13
C VAL A 234 8.85 4.94 -17.75
N VAL A 235 9.31 5.97 -17.04
CA VAL A 235 10.69 6.16 -16.60
C VAL A 235 10.95 5.38 -15.31
N GLY A 236 10.43 5.89 -14.19
CA GLY A 236 10.57 5.30 -12.87
C GLY A 236 9.37 4.46 -12.45
N ARG A 237 9.64 3.37 -11.74
CA ARG A 237 8.66 2.65 -10.93
C ARG A 237 9.19 2.62 -9.51
N LEU A 238 8.48 3.23 -8.58
CA LEU A 238 8.87 3.30 -7.16
C LEU A 238 7.86 2.48 -6.35
N SER A 239 8.09 1.17 -6.17
CA SER A 239 9.29 0.39 -6.57
C SER A 239 9.04 -0.95 -7.26
N GLY A 240 7.79 -1.27 -7.62
CA GLY A 240 7.44 -2.57 -8.21
C GLY A 240 8.14 -2.88 -9.53
N ASP A 241 8.91 -3.97 -9.59
CA ASP A 241 9.83 -4.28 -10.70
C ASP A 241 10.72 -3.08 -11.08
N GLY A 242 11.05 -2.25 -10.10
CA GLY A 242 12.00 -1.16 -10.23
C GLY A 242 13.43 -1.70 -10.30
N SER A 243 14.31 -0.92 -10.92
CA SER A 243 15.76 -1.13 -10.90
C SER A 243 16.43 0.10 -10.32
N TYR A 244 17.62 -0.06 -9.76
CA TYR A 244 18.42 1.03 -9.23
C TYR A 244 18.60 2.13 -10.28
N GLU A 245 18.86 1.73 -11.53
CA GLU A 245 19.01 2.67 -12.64
C GLU A 245 17.72 3.44 -12.96
N ARG A 246 16.55 2.80 -12.90
CA ARG A 246 15.26 3.52 -13.06
C ARG A 246 15.02 4.53 -11.95
N VAL A 247 15.37 4.19 -10.70
CA VAL A 247 15.20 5.10 -9.56
C VAL A 247 16.14 6.31 -9.69
N LYS A 248 17.40 6.09 -10.11
CA LYS A 248 18.35 7.19 -10.36
C LYS A 248 17.85 8.23 -11.36
N ASN A 249 17.09 7.79 -12.36
CA ASN A 249 16.61 8.61 -13.47
C ASN A 249 15.16 9.09 -13.32
N ALA A 250 14.54 8.91 -12.15
CA ALA A 250 13.15 9.32 -11.95
C ALA A 250 12.92 10.84 -12.13
N ASP A 251 13.96 11.67 -12.03
CA ASP A 251 13.92 13.12 -12.26
C ASP A 251 13.69 13.52 -13.73
N THR A 252 13.81 12.58 -14.68
CA THR A 252 13.62 12.84 -16.11
C THR A 252 12.16 12.69 -16.57
N ALA A 253 11.21 12.56 -15.64
CA ALA A 253 9.78 12.45 -15.93
C ALA A 253 9.05 13.79 -15.85
N ASP A 254 7.95 13.93 -16.59
CA ASP A 254 7.10 15.13 -16.62
C ASP A 254 5.93 15.08 -15.65
N LEU A 255 5.53 13.88 -15.22
CA LEU A 255 4.42 13.70 -14.30
C LEU A 255 4.66 12.50 -13.39
N ASN A 256 4.42 12.70 -12.09
CA ASN A 256 4.42 11.65 -11.09
C ASN A 256 2.99 11.13 -10.84
N LEU A 257 2.76 9.83 -11.00
CA LEU A 257 1.46 9.18 -10.78
C LEU A 257 1.43 8.53 -9.39
N VAL A 258 0.73 9.13 -8.44
CA VAL A 258 0.72 8.68 -7.05
C VAL A 258 -0.42 7.68 -6.80
N GLN A 259 -0.09 6.38 -6.87
CA GLN A 259 -1.02 5.30 -6.56
C GLN A 259 -1.20 5.20 -5.03
N CYS A 260 -0.22 4.68 -4.28
CA CYS A 260 -0.28 4.66 -2.81
C CYS A 260 0.17 6.01 -2.22
N HIS A 261 -0.78 6.86 -1.81
CA HIS A 261 -0.46 8.17 -1.22
C HIS A 261 0.41 8.03 0.03
N ARG A 262 -0.03 7.26 1.04
CA ARG A 262 0.64 7.16 2.34
C ARG A 262 2.12 6.78 2.27
N SER A 263 2.53 5.94 1.33
CA SER A 263 3.90 5.44 1.30
C SER A 263 4.87 6.26 0.45
N ILE A 264 4.38 7.16 -0.41
CA ILE A 264 5.24 7.85 -1.39
C ILE A 264 4.97 9.36 -1.51
N ASN A 265 3.96 9.92 -0.84
CA ASN A 265 3.67 11.37 -0.93
C ASN A 265 4.90 12.24 -0.61
N TYR A 266 5.75 11.79 0.31
CA TYR A 266 7.01 12.44 0.65
C TYR A 266 7.88 12.69 -0.59
N ILE A 267 8.19 11.64 -1.37
CA ILE A 267 8.96 11.79 -2.62
C ILE A 267 8.19 12.62 -3.64
N ALA A 268 6.88 12.46 -3.75
CA ALA A 268 6.09 13.22 -4.72
C ALA A 268 6.19 14.75 -4.48
N GLU A 269 6.03 15.17 -3.22
CA GLU A 269 6.19 16.57 -2.80
C GLU A 269 7.61 17.05 -2.99
N MET A 270 8.59 16.27 -2.52
CA MET A 270 9.99 16.68 -2.61
C MET A 270 10.51 16.72 -4.06
N MET A 271 10.03 15.85 -4.96
CA MET A 271 10.37 15.92 -6.39
C MET A 271 9.73 17.13 -7.08
N TYR A 272 8.54 17.55 -6.65
CA TYR A 272 7.97 18.82 -7.10
C TYR A 272 8.84 19.99 -6.64
N THR A 273 9.23 20.05 -5.36
CA THR A 273 10.10 21.11 -4.85
C THR A 273 11.48 21.12 -5.52
N LYS A 274 12.15 19.96 -5.65
CA LYS A 274 13.52 19.86 -6.16
C LYS A 274 13.62 20.03 -7.66
N TYR A 275 12.70 19.42 -8.41
CA TYR A 275 12.81 19.29 -9.87
C TYR A 275 11.68 19.98 -10.64
N GLY A 276 10.62 20.44 -9.95
CA GLY A 276 9.43 21.02 -10.57
C GLY A 276 8.47 19.99 -11.18
N ILE A 277 8.60 18.71 -10.82
CA ILE A 277 7.81 17.61 -11.40
C ILE A 277 6.47 17.50 -10.66
N PRO A 278 5.34 17.87 -11.28
CA PRO A 278 4.03 17.80 -10.64
C PRO A 278 3.63 16.34 -10.41
N TRP A 279 2.66 16.15 -9.52
CA TRP A 279 2.08 14.84 -9.28
C TRP A 279 0.56 14.91 -9.25
N ILE A 280 -0.10 13.83 -9.66
CA ILE A 280 -1.54 13.66 -9.53
C ILE A 280 -1.83 12.41 -8.70
N LYS A 281 -2.90 12.45 -7.91
CA LYS A 281 -3.42 11.24 -7.27
C LYS A 281 -4.08 10.36 -8.33
N THR A 282 -3.61 9.12 -8.46
CA THR A 282 -4.16 8.16 -9.43
C THR A 282 -4.86 7.00 -8.73
N ASN A 283 -5.79 6.34 -9.41
CA ASN A 283 -6.30 5.05 -8.97
C ASN A 283 -6.52 4.11 -10.15
N PHE A 284 -5.57 3.21 -10.36
CA PHE A 284 -5.66 2.14 -11.36
C PHE A 284 -6.37 0.87 -10.85
N ILE A 285 -7.07 0.91 -9.71
CA ILE A 285 -7.93 -0.17 -9.24
C ILE A 285 -9.39 0.21 -9.49
N GLY A 286 -10.11 -0.58 -10.29
CA GLY A 286 -11.46 -0.22 -10.78
C GLY A 286 -11.43 0.23 -12.23
N VAL A 287 -12.48 -0.11 -12.98
CA VAL A 287 -12.66 0.29 -14.38
C VAL A 287 -12.92 1.79 -14.42
N THR A 288 -13.88 2.27 -13.62
CA THR A 288 -14.25 3.68 -13.58
C THR A 288 -13.07 4.56 -13.14
N SER A 289 -12.34 4.14 -12.09
CA SER A 289 -11.19 4.88 -11.60
C SER A 289 -10.00 4.88 -12.56
N THR A 290 -9.77 3.77 -13.28
CA THR A 290 -8.74 3.71 -14.31
C THR A 290 -9.05 4.69 -15.44
N ILE A 291 -10.29 4.72 -15.92
CA ILE A 291 -10.74 5.67 -16.97
C ILE A 291 -10.53 7.11 -16.52
N GLN A 292 -10.96 7.47 -15.31
CA GLN A 292 -10.79 8.82 -14.78
C GLN A 292 -9.31 9.19 -14.70
N THR A 293 -8.47 8.30 -14.18
CA THR A 293 -7.03 8.50 -14.08
C THR A 293 -6.40 8.80 -15.45
N LEU A 294 -6.75 8.00 -16.47
CA LEU A 294 -6.21 8.19 -17.82
C LEU A 294 -6.64 9.53 -18.43
N ARG A 295 -7.88 9.95 -18.19
CA ARG A 295 -8.39 11.26 -18.65
C ARG A 295 -7.71 12.42 -17.93
N ASP A 296 -7.48 12.30 -16.62
CA ASP A 296 -6.76 13.31 -15.84
C ASP A 296 -5.32 13.45 -16.34
N MET A 297 -4.64 12.33 -16.63
CA MET A 297 -3.32 12.34 -17.26
C MET A 297 -3.34 13.03 -18.62
N ALA A 298 -4.33 12.75 -19.47
CA ALA A 298 -4.45 13.39 -20.77
C ALA A 298 -4.57 14.91 -20.66
N LYS A 299 -5.32 15.42 -19.66
CA LYS A 299 -5.42 16.85 -19.35
C LYS A 299 -4.10 17.49 -18.93
N VAL A 300 -3.25 16.77 -18.18
CA VAL A 300 -1.92 17.26 -17.79
C VAL A 300 -0.99 17.42 -19.00
N PHE A 301 -1.08 16.53 -20.00
CA PHE A 301 -0.24 16.65 -21.20
C PHE A 301 -0.84 17.58 -22.26
N ASP A 302 -2.18 17.68 -22.33
CA ASP A 302 -2.95 18.53 -23.24
C ASP A 302 -2.45 18.48 -24.68
N ASP A 303 -2.39 17.27 -25.22
CA ASP A 303 -1.93 16.99 -26.56
C ASP A 303 -3.03 16.23 -27.32
N PRO A 304 -3.48 16.70 -28.52
CA PRO A 304 -4.53 16.04 -29.29
C PRO A 304 -4.25 14.56 -29.58
N TYR A 305 -2.99 14.17 -29.75
CA TYR A 305 -2.61 12.77 -29.91
C TYR A 305 -2.91 11.96 -28.66
N ILE A 306 -2.55 12.48 -27.48
CA ILE A 306 -2.75 11.80 -26.20
C ILE A 306 -4.23 11.69 -25.87
N TYR A 307 -5.04 12.73 -26.08
CA TYR A 307 -6.49 12.64 -25.89
C TYR A 307 -7.11 11.56 -26.78
N LYS A 308 -6.81 11.58 -28.08
CA LYS A 308 -7.33 10.59 -29.03
C LYS A 308 -6.92 9.17 -28.65
N LYS A 309 -5.62 8.95 -28.36
CA LYS A 309 -5.11 7.63 -27.95
C LYS A 309 -5.68 7.13 -26.64
N THR A 310 -5.93 8.03 -25.69
CA THR A 310 -6.56 7.70 -24.41
C THR A 310 -7.95 7.11 -24.63
N GLU A 311 -8.82 7.79 -25.39
CA GLU A 311 -10.19 7.30 -25.64
C GLU A 311 -10.21 6.05 -26.53
N GLU A 312 -9.32 5.93 -27.53
CA GLU A 312 -9.17 4.69 -28.33
C GLU A 312 -8.86 3.48 -27.44
N VAL A 313 -7.87 3.61 -26.55
CA VAL A 313 -7.48 2.53 -25.64
C VAL A 313 -8.58 2.22 -24.63
N ILE A 314 -9.24 3.24 -24.05
CA ILE A 314 -10.36 3.03 -23.14
C ILE A 314 -11.48 2.23 -23.81
N SER A 315 -11.87 2.62 -25.02
CA SER A 315 -12.95 1.94 -25.78
C SER A 315 -12.60 0.48 -26.06
N GLU A 316 -11.39 0.23 -26.55
CA GLU A 316 -10.91 -1.14 -26.82
C GLU A 316 -10.88 -1.99 -25.55
N GLU A 317 -10.28 -1.50 -24.46
CA GLU A 317 -10.20 -2.25 -23.20
C GLU A 317 -11.57 -2.52 -22.58
N LEU A 318 -12.52 -1.58 -22.66
CA LEU A 318 -13.90 -1.76 -22.19
C LEU A 318 -14.63 -2.85 -22.97
N SER A 319 -14.57 -2.81 -24.31
CA SER A 319 -15.21 -3.82 -25.16
C SER A 319 -14.72 -5.24 -24.87
N ASN A 320 -13.45 -5.39 -24.48
CA ASN A 320 -12.86 -6.68 -24.15
C ASN A 320 -13.38 -7.30 -22.84
N ILE A 321 -13.96 -6.50 -21.94
CA ILE A 321 -14.35 -6.94 -20.59
C ILE A 321 -15.84 -6.81 -20.30
N GLU A 322 -16.63 -6.19 -21.18
CA GLU A 322 -18.03 -5.82 -20.95
C GLU A 322 -18.89 -6.99 -20.46
N GLY A 323 -18.84 -8.13 -21.15
CA GLY A 323 -19.61 -9.32 -20.79
C GLY A 323 -19.24 -9.90 -19.42
N GLU A 324 -17.96 -9.89 -19.06
CA GLU A 324 -17.49 -10.38 -17.77
C GLU A 324 -17.90 -9.43 -16.64
N MET A 325 -17.74 -8.11 -16.85
CA MET A 325 -18.16 -7.10 -15.88
C MET A 325 -19.67 -7.12 -15.64
N ALA A 326 -20.48 -7.30 -16.69
CA ALA A 326 -21.92 -7.46 -16.57
C ALA A 326 -22.30 -8.67 -15.72
N TYR A 327 -21.65 -9.82 -15.97
CA TYR A 327 -21.84 -11.02 -15.17
C TYR A 327 -21.45 -10.82 -13.69
N PHE A 328 -20.32 -10.18 -13.40
CA PHE A 328 -19.92 -9.94 -12.00
C PHE A 328 -20.90 -9.02 -11.29
N LYS A 329 -21.37 -7.97 -11.97
CA LYS A 329 -22.40 -7.07 -11.42
C LYS A 329 -23.69 -7.83 -11.13
N GLU A 330 -24.22 -8.61 -12.08
CA GLU A 330 -25.42 -9.43 -11.88
C GLU A 330 -25.31 -10.33 -10.63
N ARG A 331 -24.13 -10.92 -10.38
CA ARG A 331 -23.91 -11.83 -9.25
C ARG A 331 -23.64 -11.14 -7.91
N LEU A 332 -23.16 -9.90 -7.92
CA LEU A 332 -22.66 -9.21 -6.73
C LEU A 332 -23.49 -7.99 -6.32
N GLU A 333 -24.38 -7.51 -7.18
CA GLU A 333 -25.23 -6.34 -6.92
C GLU A 333 -25.95 -6.45 -5.58
N GLY A 334 -25.90 -5.38 -4.79
CA GLY A 334 -26.57 -5.27 -3.50
C GLY A 334 -25.84 -5.97 -2.34
N LYS A 335 -24.75 -6.71 -2.58
CA LYS A 335 -23.92 -7.27 -1.50
C LYS A 335 -23.19 -6.17 -0.73
N THR A 336 -22.80 -6.49 0.49
CA THR A 336 -22.13 -5.58 1.42
C THR A 336 -20.71 -6.02 1.74
N ALA A 337 -19.79 -5.05 1.86
CA ALA A 337 -18.38 -5.29 2.10
C ALA A 337 -17.80 -4.46 3.24
N CYS A 338 -16.91 -5.08 4.02
CA CYS A 338 -15.99 -4.39 4.93
C CYS A 338 -14.57 -4.41 4.33
N LEU A 339 -13.80 -3.32 4.46
CA LEU A 339 -12.41 -3.24 4.03
C LEU A 339 -11.51 -2.76 5.17
N PHE A 340 -10.50 -3.56 5.53
CA PHE A 340 -9.48 -3.15 6.49
C PHE A 340 -8.10 -3.60 6.01
N VAL A 341 -7.29 -2.65 5.55
CA VAL A 341 -6.02 -2.90 4.84
C VAL A 341 -4.97 -1.89 5.34
N GLY A 342 -3.73 -1.93 4.85
CA GLY A 342 -2.62 -1.09 5.32
C GLY A 342 -2.90 0.43 5.40
N GLY A 343 -2.85 1.15 4.28
CA GLY A 343 -2.96 2.62 4.27
C GLY A 343 -3.34 3.25 2.93
N SER A 344 -3.95 2.48 2.02
CA SER A 344 -4.37 2.99 0.70
C SER A 344 -5.47 2.15 0.05
N ARG A 345 -5.30 0.82 0.02
CA ARG A 345 -6.19 -0.09 -0.72
C ARG A 345 -7.63 -0.12 -0.18
N ALA A 346 -7.83 0.13 1.12
CA ALA A 346 -9.19 0.21 1.67
C ALA A 346 -10.01 1.36 1.05
N HIS A 347 -9.37 2.39 0.49
CA HIS A 347 -10.05 3.38 -0.33
C HIS A 347 -10.17 2.92 -1.79
N HIS A 348 -9.06 2.61 -2.46
CA HIS A 348 -9.06 2.29 -3.89
C HIS A 348 -10.05 1.18 -4.29
N TYR A 349 -10.14 0.13 -3.47
CA TYR A 349 -11.02 -1.00 -3.78
C TYR A 349 -12.51 -0.70 -3.55
N GLN A 350 -12.88 0.38 -2.86
CA GLN A 350 -14.29 0.79 -2.79
C GLN A 350 -14.82 1.13 -4.18
N MET A 351 -13.99 1.72 -5.03
CA MET A 351 -14.38 2.08 -6.40
C MET A 351 -14.59 0.84 -7.26
N LEU A 352 -13.67 -0.13 -7.18
CA LEU A 352 -13.83 -1.41 -7.89
C LEU A 352 -15.05 -2.20 -7.39
N LEU A 353 -15.32 -2.21 -6.08
CA LEU A 353 -16.51 -2.84 -5.53
C LEU A 353 -17.80 -2.16 -6.03
N LYS A 354 -17.79 -0.83 -6.15
CA LYS A 354 -18.89 -0.06 -6.72
C LYS A 354 -19.13 -0.39 -8.20
N ASP A 355 -18.08 -0.67 -8.98
CA ASP A 355 -18.23 -1.13 -10.37
C ASP A 355 -19.05 -2.44 -10.45
N TYR A 356 -19.05 -3.28 -9.41
CA TYR A 356 -19.88 -4.49 -9.31
C TYR A 356 -21.19 -4.33 -8.54
N GLY A 357 -21.55 -3.11 -8.10
CA GLY A 357 -22.74 -2.89 -7.28
C GLY A 357 -22.63 -3.38 -5.83
N VAL A 358 -21.40 -3.58 -5.32
CA VAL A 358 -21.15 -3.96 -3.92
C VAL A 358 -21.01 -2.70 -3.05
N LYS A 359 -21.82 -2.62 -2.00
CA LYS A 359 -21.83 -1.49 -1.06
C LYS A 359 -20.79 -1.66 0.04
N THR A 360 -19.93 -0.66 0.22
CA THR A 360 -18.98 -0.64 1.35
C THR A 360 -19.67 -0.10 2.60
N VAL A 361 -19.71 -0.91 3.67
CA VAL A 361 -20.34 -0.54 4.95
C VAL A 361 -19.33 -0.21 6.04
N LEU A 362 -18.08 -0.65 5.89
CA LEU A 362 -16.98 -0.32 6.78
C LEU A 362 -15.68 -0.22 5.98
N ALA A 363 -14.87 0.80 6.24
CA ALA A 363 -13.53 0.94 5.68
C ALA A 363 -12.53 1.42 6.75
N GLY A 364 -11.28 0.97 6.67
CA GLY A 364 -10.27 1.35 7.63
C GLY A 364 -8.84 1.03 7.23
N TYR A 365 -7.91 1.69 7.93
CA TYR A 365 -6.48 1.53 7.73
C TYR A 365 -5.80 1.01 8.99
N GLU A 366 -4.79 0.16 8.80
CA GLU A 366 -3.84 -0.15 9.85
C GLU A 366 -3.08 1.12 10.27
N PHE A 367 -2.56 1.88 9.30
CA PHE A 367 -1.58 2.95 9.53
C PHE A 367 -1.76 4.17 8.63
N GLY A 368 -2.97 4.41 8.14
CA GLY A 368 -3.30 5.67 7.48
C GLY A 368 -3.08 6.85 8.44
N HIS A 369 -2.73 8.01 7.90
CA HIS A 369 -2.74 9.25 8.66
C HIS A 369 -4.07 9.97 8.42
N ARG A 370 -4.31 11.07 9.13
CA ARG A 370 -5.54 11.87 8.98
C ARG A 370 -5.76 12.34 7.54
N ASP A 371 -4.71 12.73 6.83
CA ASP A 371 -4.75 13.10 5.42
C ASP A 371 -5.23 11.97 4.49
N ASP A 372 -5.01 10.70 4.86
CA ASP A 372 -5.50 9.57 4.07
C ASP A 372 -6.98 9.28 4.28
N TYR A 373 -7.53 9.72 5.41
CA TYR A 373 -8.93 9.63 5.77
C TYR A 373 -9.71 10.86 5.31
N GLU A 374 -9.27 12.04 5.74
CA GLU A 374 -9.97 13.33 5.65
C GLU A 374 -9.59 14.14 4.41
N GLY A 375 -8.41 13.89 3.84
CA GLY A 375 -7.83 14.64 2.71
C GLY A 375 -6.67 15.54 3.12
N ARG A 376 -5.83 15.90 2.15
CA ARG A 376 -4.58 16.63 2.40
C ARG A 376 -4.78 18.03 2.99
N GLU A 377 -5.96 18.62 2.85
CA GLU A 377 -6.27 19.92 3.44
C GLU A 377 -6.15 19.94 4.97
N VAL A 378 -6.17 18.78 5.64
CA VAL A 378 -6.03 18.72 7.10
C VAL A 378 -4.58 18.65 7.58
N ILE A 379 -3.59 18.50 6.68
CA ILE A 379 -2.17 18.40 7.03
C ILE A 379 -1.72 19.52 7.98
N PRO A 380 -2.07 20.82 7.77
CA PRO A 380 -1.68 21.89 8.69
C PRO A 380 -2.24 21.74 10.12
N THR A 381 -3.28 20.92 10.30
CA THR A 381 -3.91 20.66 11.61
C THR A 381 -3.39 19.39 12.29
N ILE A 382 -2.55 18.60 11.61
CA ILE A 382 -1.97 17.37 12.16
C ILE A 382 -0.91 17.77 13.19
N LYS A 383 -1.13 17.38 14.44
CA LYS A 383 -0.15 17.59 15.51
C LYS A 383 0.91 16.51 15.43
N ALA A 384 2.18 16.89 15.52
CA ALA A 384 3.27 15.95 15.68
C ALA A 384 3.07 15.14 16.97
N ASP A 385 2.95 13.82 16.83
CA ASP A 385 2.84 12.90 17.96
C ASP A 385 4.22 12.57 18.53
N ALA A 386 4.31 12.43 19.86
CA ALA A 386 5.58 12.23 20.55
C ALA A 386 6.31 10.95 20.14
N ASP A 387 5.59 9.91 19.70
CA ASP A 387 6.17 8.64 19.25
C ASP A 387 6.71 8.72 17.80
N SER A 388 6.36 9.76 17.03
CA SER A 388 6.80 9.93 15.64
C SER A 388 7.68 11.16 15.39
N LYS A 389 7.87 12.04 16.38
CA LYS A 389 8.68 13.27 16.25
C LYS A 389 10.16 13.06 15.90
N ASN A 390 10.70 11.87 16.16
CA ASN A 390 12.10 11.53 15.89
C ASN A 390 12.31 10.92 14.49
N ILE A 391 11.24 10.83 13.67
CA ILE A 391 11.39 10.48 12.27
C ILE A 391 11.96 11.72 11.55
N PRO A 392 13.14 11.62 10.90
CA PRO A 392 13.76 12.77 10.27
C PRO A 392 12.86 13.37 9.18
N GLU A 393 12.85 14.69 9.08
CA GLU A 393 12.30 15.42 7.93
C GLU A 393 13.47 15.88 7.06
N LEU A 394 13.40 15.62 5.76
CA LEU A 394 14.39 16.09 4.81
C LEU A 394 13.96 17.44 4.26
N HIS A 395 14.81 18.47 4.44
CA HIS A 395 14.60 19.74 3.77
C HIS A 395 15.15 19.68 2.35
N VAL A 396 14.35 20.13 1.38
CA VAL A 396 14.68 20.05 -0.04
C VAL A 396 14.47 21.41 -0.69
N GLU A 397 15.45 21.83 -1.48
CA GLU A 397 15.42 23.07 -2.25
C GLU A 397 15.41 22.79 -3.75
N LYS A 398 15.10 23.82 -4.54
CA LYS A 398 15.13 23.74 -6.00
C LYS A 398 16.55 23.42 -6.48
N ASP A 399 16.68 22.39 -7.31
CA ASP A 399 17.97 22.07 -7.93
C ASP A 399 18.32 23.13 -8.99
N PRO A 400 19.45 23.84 -8.87
CA PRO A 400 19.78 24.95 -9.76
C PRO A 400 20.03 24.53 -11.22
N LYS A 401 20.27 23.25 -11.48
CA LYS A 401 20.55 22.71 -12.82
C LYS A 401 19.39 21.91 -13.39
N LYS A 402 18.61 21.26 -12.53
CA LYS A 402 17.58 20.28 -12.93
C LYS A 402 16.15 20.77 -12.73
N TYR A 403 15.94 21.81 -11.91
CA TYR A 403 14.60 22.37 -11.75
C TYR A 403 14.08 22.92 -13.07
N ARG A 404 12.85 22.55 -13.42
CA ARG A 404 12.18 23.05 -14.62
C ARG A 404 10.68 23.27 -14.35
N ILE A 405 10.12 24.27 -15.01
CA ILE A 405 8.67 24.49 -15.00
C ILE A 405 8.05 23.57 -16.05
N ILE A 406 7.29 22.57 -15.61
CA ILE A 406 6.67 21.58 -16.51
C ILE A 406 5.28 22.03 -16.94
N ILE A 407 4.49 22.55 -16.00
CA ILE A 407 3.18 23.14 -16.25
C ILE A 407 3.32 24.64 -15.97
N PRO A 408 3.06 25.52 -16.96
CA PRO A 408 3.00 26.97 -16.73
C PRO A 408 1.96 27.34 -15.67
N GLU A 409 2.21 28.40 -14.88
CA GLU A 409 1.41 28.80 -13.72
C GLU A 409 -0.08 29.03 -14.05
N ASP A 410 -0.37 29.69 -15.17
CA ASP A 410 -1.74 29.97 -15.64
C ASP A 410 -2.52 28.67 -15.92
N ARG A 411 -1.87 27.71 -16.57
CA ARG A 411 -2.45 26.39 -16.83
C ARG A 411 -2.53 25.53 -15.57
N TYR A 412 -1.57 25.68 -14.68
CA TYR A 412 -1.52 24.94 -13.41
C TYR A 412 -2.73 25.26 -12.52
N GLU A 413 -3.11 26.53 -12.41
CA GLU A 413 -4.29 26.94 -11.63
C GLU A 413 -5.61 26.48 -12.26
N VAL A 414 -5.71 26.42 -13.59
CA VAL A 414 -6.86 25.81 -14.28
C VAL A 414 -6.94 24.31 -14.01
N LEU A 415 -5.82 23.59 -14.15
CA LEU A 415 -5.78 22.14 -13.94
C LEU A 415 -6.14 21.75 -12.50
N LYS A 416 -5.70 22.50 -11.50
CA LYS A 416 -6.09 22.25 -10.09
C LYS A 416 -7.60 22.24 -9.85
N GLN A 417 -8.37 22.98 -10.64
CA GLN A 417 -9.83 23.03 -10.52
C GLN A 417 -10.51 21.84 -11.21
N GLU A 418 -9.81 21.18 -12.13
CA GLU A 418 -10.36 20.11 -12.97
C GLU A 418 -9.92 18.70 -12.55
N ILE A 419 -8.74 18.56 -11.96
CA ILE A 419 -8.09 17.28 -11.66
C ILE A 419 -7.40 17.33 -10.28
N PRO A 420 -7.09 16.19 -9.65
CA PRO A 420 -6.41 16.14 -8.35
C PRO A 420 -4.90 16.43 -8.48
N LEU A 421 -4.55 17.60 -9.01
CA LEU A 421 -3.17 18.07 -9.14
C LEU A 421 -2.62 18.42 -7.75
N GLU A 422 -1.61 17.68 -7.34
CA GLU A 422 -0.96 17.76 -6.03
C GLU A 422 -1.92 17.63 -4.83
N TYR A 423 -3.05 16.95 -5.08
CA TYR A 423 -4.14 16.84 -4.13
C TYR A 423 -4.62 15.40 -3.99
N TYR A 424 -5.07 15.06 -2.78
CA TYR A 424 -5.74 13.81 -2.48
C TYR A 424 -6.86 14.08 -1.48
N GLY A 425 -8.07 13.69 -1.85
CA GLY A 425 -9.29 13.95 -1.10
C GLY A 425 -9.49 13.09 0.15
N GLY A 426 -8.68 12.05 0.36
CA GLY A 426 -8.88 11.12 1.46
C GLY A 426 -10.08 10.18 1.23
N MET A 427 -10.17 9.13 2.03
CA MET A 427 -11.19 8.08 1.90
C MET A 427 -12.60 8.56 2.22
N PHE A 428 -12.76 9.52 3.14
CA PHE A 428 -14.07 9.93 3.62
C PHE A 428 -14.94 10.54 2.55
N LYS A 429 -14.37 11.27 1.58
CA LYS A 429 -15.15 11.90 0.51
C LYS A 429 -15.90 10.88 -0.33
N ASP A 430 -15.31 9.72 -0.55
CA ASP A 430 -15.86 8.66 -1.41
C ASP A 430 -16.66 7.59 -0.67
N MET A 431 -16.64 7.57 0.66
CA MET A 431 -17.46 6.66 1.47
C MET A 431 -18.96 7.02 1.41
N GLU A 432 -19.81 6.00 1.46
CA GLU A 432 -21.26 6.21 1.53
C GLU A 432 -21.72 6.74 2.90
N GLU A 433 -22.87 7.43 2.90
CA GLU A 433 -23.53 7.80 4.15
C GLU A 433 -23.88 6.55 4.98
N GLY A 434 -23.62 6.64 6.28
CA GLY A 434 -23.86 5.57 7.25
C GLY A 434 -22.71 4.58 7.35
N ALA A 435 -21.75 4.60 6.42
CA ALA A 435 -20.57 3.73 6.51
C ALA A 435 -19.70 4.10 7.73
N VAL A 436 -19.09 3.09 8.32
CA VAL A 436 -18.19 3.23 9.46
C VAL A 436 -16.76 3.34 8.97
N ALA A 437 -16.03 4.34 9.45
CA ALA A 437 -14.59 4.40 9.31
C ALA A 437 -13.89 4.05 10.62
N VAL A 438 -12.82 3.26 10.53
CA VAL A 438 -12.04 2.80 11.69
C VAL A 438 -10.54 2.86 11.41
N ASP A 439 -9.76 3.31 12.39
CA ASP A 439 -8.29 3.28 12.41
C ASP A 439 -7.77 2.23 13.39
N ASP A 440 -6.70 1.52 13.01
CA ASP A 440 -6.08 0.44 13.80
C ASP A 440 -7.11 -0.57 14.34
N LEU A 441 -7.95 -1.10 13.44
CA LEU A 441 -8.96 -2.11 13.75
C LEU A 441 -8.29 -3.33 14.37
N ASN A 442 -8.81 -3.75 15.53
CA ASN A 442 -8.30 -4.90 16.25
C ASN A 442 -9.26 -6.09 16.24
N HIS A 443 -8.79 -7.23 16.72
CA HIS A 443 -9.53 -8.50 16.68
C HIS A 443 -10.94 -8.43 17.32
N HIS A 444 -11.07 -7.82 18.51
CA HIS A 444 -12.38 -7.68 19.18
C HIS A 444 -13.35 -6.87 18.32
N GLU A 445 -12.87 -5.75 17.78
CA GLU A 445 -13.68 -4.86 16.94
C GLU A 445 -14.09 -5.56 15.65
N THR A 446 -13.19 -6.29 15.00
CA THR A 446 -13.48 -7.11 13.80
C THR A 446 -14.65 -8.07 14.07
N GLU A 447 -14.60 -8.83 15.17
CA GLU A 447 -15.69 -9.75 15.51
C GLU A 447 -17.02 -9.03 15.75
N GLN A 448 -16.99 -7.90 16.48
CA GLN A 448 -18.22 -7.16 16.78
C GLN A 448 -18.81 -6.53 15.52
N PHE A 449 -17.99 -5.97 14.62
CA PHE A 449 -18.47 -5.44 13.36
C PHE A 449 -19.09 -6.52 12.49
N ILE A 450 -18.51 -7.72 12.43
CA ILE A 450 -19.13 -8.84 11.70
C ILE A 450 -20.50 -9.20 12.30
N LYS A 451 -20.61 -9.29 13.62
CA LYS A 451 -21.88 -9.60 14.31
C LYS A 451 -22.95 -8.52 14.10
N LEU A 452 -22.55 -7.25 14.11
CA LEU A 452 -23.45 -6.10 14.05
C LEU A 452 -23.83 -5.69 12.62
N LEU A 453 -22.88 -5.75 11.68
CA LEU A 453 -23.07 -5.35 10.27
C LEU A 453 -23.47 -6.51 9.37
N LYS A 454 -23.09 -7.75 9.73
CA LYS A 454 -23.34 -8.97 8.94
C LYS A 454 -22.98 -8.81 7.43
N PRO A 455 -21.75 -8.39 7.11
CA PRO A 455 -21.36 -8.15 5.72
C PRO A 455 -21.32 -9.47 4.93
N ASP A 456 -21.59 -9.43 3.63
CA ASP A 456 -21.43 -10.60 2.74
C ASP A 456 -19.94 -10.99 2.59
N MET A 457 -19.06 -10.00 2.67
CA MET A 457 -17.62 -10.17 2.48
C MET A 457 -16.80 -9.20 3.31
N PHE A 458 -15.61 -9.62 3.74
CA PHE A 458 -14.69 -8.79 4.50
C PHE A 458 -13.28 -8.92 3.92
N PHE A 459 -12.77 -7.82 3.38
CA PHE A 459 -11.47 -7.71 2.77
C PHE A 459 -10.41 -7.27 3.77
N SER A 460 -9.38 -8.08 3.97
CA SER A 460 -8.28 -7.74 4.89
C SER A 460 -6.95 -8.43 4.54
N GLY A 461 -6.13 -8.77 5.53
CA GLY A 461 -4.88 -9.51 5.40
C GLY A 461 -4.96 -10.96 5.87
N VAL A 462 -3.82 -11.66 5.80
CA VAL A 462 -3.70 -13.08 6.18
C VAL A 462 -4.10 -13.36 7.63
N LYS A 463 -3.86 -12.41 8.54
CA LYS A 463 -4.10 -12.55 9.99
C LYS A 463 -5.60 -12.63 10.31
N ASP A 464 -6.41 -11.85 9.61
CA ASP A 464 -7.86 -11.82 9.81
C ASP A 464 -8.61 -12.85 8.94
N LYS A 465 -8.05 -13.24 7.79
CA LYS A 465 -8.74 -14.09 6.79
C LYS A 465 -9.45 -15.29 7.40
N TYR A 466 -8.72 -16.11 8.14
CA TYR A 466 -9.25 -17.38 8.65
C TYR A 466 -10.17 -17.19 9.86
N VAL A 467 -9.98 -16.13 10.66
CA VAL A 467 -10.92 -15.76 11.72
C VAL A 467 -12.28 -15.44 11.11
N ILE A 468 -12.29 -14.59 10.09
CA ILE A 468 -13.51 -14.16 9.38
C ILE A 468 -14.19 -15.36 8.71
N GLN A 469 -13.43 -16.22 8.01
CA GLN A 469 -14.00 -17.41 7.35
C GLN A 469 -14.57 -18.41 8.35
N LYS A 470 -13.99 -18.54 9.55
CA LYS A 470 -14.56 -19.35 10.64
C LYS A 470 -15.87 -18.79 11.18
N MET A 471 -16.12 -17.49 11.01
CA MET A 471 -17.42 -16.86 11.28
C MET A 471 -18.43 -17.03 10.15
N GLY A 472 -18.08 -17.76 9.08
CA GLY A 472 -18.96 -18.03 7.94
C GLY A 472 -19.02 -16.91 6.90
N ILE A 473 -18.10 -15.96 6.93
CA ILE A 473 -18.06 -14.81 6.02
C ILE A 473 -16.88 -14.95 5.06
N LEU A 474 -17.10 -14.61 3.78
CA LEU A 474 -16.01 -14.60 2.80
C LEU A 474 -14.94 -13.59 3.21
N SER A 475 -13.69 -14.01 3.28
CA SER A 475 -12.54 -13.11 3.37
C SER A 475 -11.56 -13.30 2.23
N LYS A 476 -11.34 -12.23 1.46
CA LYS A 476 -10.31 -12.14 0.42
C LYS A 476 -9.20 -11.19 0.85
N GLN A 477 -7.96 -11.57 0.59
CA GLN A 477 -6.79 -10.81 1.00
C GLN A 477 -6.47 -9.69 0.01
N LEU A 478 -6.53 -8.42 0.44
CA LEU A 478 -6.16 -7.27 -0.40
C LEU A 478 -4.68 -6.90 -0.29
N HIS A 479 -3.87 -7.63 0.48
CA HIS A 479 -2.42 -7.46 0.49
C HIS A 479 -1.73 -8.41 -0.49
N SER A 480 -2.02 -9.71 -0.38
CA SER A 480 -1.41 -10.79 -1.16
C SER A 480 -2.22 -11.19 -2.39
N TYR A 481 -3.46 -10.70 -2.51
CA TYR A 481 -4.43 -11.09 -3.53
C TYR A 481 -4.78 -12.59 -3.48
N ASP A 482 -4.67 -13.23 -2.31
CA ASP A 482 -4.82 -14.70 -2.20
C ASP A 482 -4.00 -15.44 -3.25
N TYR A 483 -2.79 -14.93 -3.50
CA TYR A 483 -1.81 -15.48 -4.43
C TYR A 483 -2.16 -15.35 -5.93
N THR A 484 -3.18 -14.54 -6.28
CA THR A 484 -3.57 -14.22 -7.67
C THR A 484 -3.04 -12.85 -8.14
N GLY A 485 -3.62 -12.27 -9.18
CA GLY A 485 -3.26 -10.96 -9.73
C GLY A 485 -2.93 -11.03 -11.23
N PRO A 486 -2.80 -9.88 -11.90
CA PRO A 486 -2.96 -8.52 -11.34
C PRO A 486 -4.42 -8.22 -10.97
N TYR A 487 -4.64 -7.24 -10.08
CA TYR A 487 -5.94 -6.65 -9.77
C TYR A 487 -6.04 -5.18 -10.24
N ALA A 488 -4.95 -4.57 -10.69
CA ALA A 488 -4.96 -3.26 -11.34
C ALA A 488 -5.37 -3.32 -12.82
N GLY A 489 -5.88 -2.18 -13.31
CA GLY A 489 -6.32 -1.98 -14.69
C GLY A 489 -7.60 -2.73 -15.05
N PHE A 490 -7.94 -2.67 -16.35
CA PHE A 490 -9.14 -3.32 -16.91
C PHE A 490 -9.09 -4.84 -16.73
N LYS A 491 -7.96 -5.47 -17.05
CA LYS A 491 -7.79 -6.92 -16.87
C LYS A 491 -7.80 -7.31 -15.40
N GLY A 492 -7.25 -6.47 -14.53
CA GLY A 492 -7.26 -6.73 -13.09
C GLY A 492 -8.66 -6.72 -12.49
N ALA A 493 -9.54 -5.83 -12.97
CA ALA A 493 -10.96 -5.87 -12.61
C ALA A 493 -11.60 -7.21 -13.00
N VAL A 494 -11.30 -7.76 -14.18
CA VAL A 494 -11.82 -9.09 -14.54
C VAL A 494 -11.32 -10.17 -13.59
N VAL A 495 -10.00 -10.22 -13.32
CA VAL A 495 -9.41 -11.24 -12.44
C VAL A 495 -9.98 -11.14 -11.03
N PHE A 496 -10.12 -9.93 -10.49
CA PHE A 496 -10.72 -9.71 -9.18
C PHE A 496 -12.20 -10.15 -9.14
N GLY A 497 -13.00 -9.79 -10.14
CA GLY A 497 -14.41 -10.17 -10.24
C GLY A 497 -14.61 -11.68 -10.26
N LYS A 498 -13.79 -12.40 -11.05
CA LYS A 498 -13.79 -13.88 -11.08
C LYS A 498 -13.53 -14.48 -9.71
N GLU A 499 -12.47 -14.01 -9.04
CA GLU A 499 -12.07 -14.48 -7.71
C GLU A 499 -13.13 -14.20 -6.65
N LEU A 500 -13.79 -13.05 -6.75
CA LEU A 500 -14.82 -12.63 -5.81
C LEU A 500 -16.09 -13.46 -5.97
N VAL A 501 -16.57 -13.64 -7.21
CA VAL A 501 -17.74 -14.50 -7.48
C VAL A 501 -17.46 -15.95 -7.08
N ALA A 502 -16.29 -16.50 -7.43
CA ALA A 502 -15.92 -17.85 -7.03
C ALA A 502 -15.92 -18.02 -5.50
N GLY A 503 -15.37 -17.04 -4.78
CA GLY A 503 -15.37 -17.04 -3.31
C GLY A 503 -16.77 -16.92 -2.69
N ALA A 504 -17.59 -16.00 -3.20
CA ALA A 504 -18.91 -15.72 -2.65
C ALA A 504 -19.90 -16.86 -2.86
N PHE A 505 -19.77 -17.59 -3.97
CA PHE A 505 -20.68 -18.68 -4.35
C PHE A 505 -20.08 -20.08 -4.14
N THR A 506 -19.03 -20.20 -3.33
CA THR A 506 -18.45 -21.50 -2.96
C THR A 506 -19.49 -22.35 -2.23
N PRO A 507 -19.84 -23.56 -2.71
CA PRO A 507 -20.91 -24.38 -2.11
C PRO A 507 -20.69 -24.75 -0.63
N ALA A 508 -19.42 -24.85 -0.21
CA ALA A 508 -19.04 -25.21 1.15
C ALA A 508 -19.64 -24.29 2.23
N TRP A 509 -19.96 -23.03 1.90
CA TRP A 509 -20.64 -22.13 2.85
C TRP A 509 -21.97 -22.67 3.36
N ASN A 510 -22.71 -23.40 2.51
CA ASN A 510 -24.01 -23.97 2.86
C ASN A 510 -23.92 -25.24 3.72
N TYR A 511 -22.72 -25.81 3.86
CA TYR A 511 -22.46 -27.05 4.58
C TYR A 511 -21.76 -26.83 5.94
N ALA A 512 -21.66 -25.59 6.41
CA ALA A 512 -21.01 -25.27 7.69
C ALA A 512 -21.77 -25.81 8.92
N ILE A 513 -23.10 -25.93 8.83
CA ILE A 513 -23.94 -26.51 9.88
C ILE A 513 -24.29 -27.94 9.48
N PRO A 514 -23.88 -28.96 10.26
CA PRO A 514 -24.19 -30.34 9.94
C PRO A 514 -25.70 -30.62 10.04
N PRO A 515 -26.22 -31.60 9.28
CA PRO A 515 -27.67 -31.83 9.18
C PRO A 515 -28.32 -32.15 10.53
N TRP A 516 -27.65 -32.87 11.42
CA TRP A 516 -28.16 -33.25 12.75
C TRP A 516 -28.34 -32.08 13.73
N LYS A 517 -27.91 -30.86 13.38
CA LYS A 517 -28.22 -29.63 14.13
C LYS A 517 -29.47 -28.90 13.61
N LYS A 518 -29.96 -29.27 12.42
CA LYS A 518 -31.14 -28.70 11.77
C LYS A 518 -32.34 -29.66 11.81
N GLU A 519 -32.05 -30.95 11.71
CA GLU A 519 -33.06 -32.01 11.63
C GLU A 519 -32.83 -33.04 12.76
N PRO A 520 -33.90 -33.53 13.41
CA PRO A 520 -33.79 -34.63 14.36
C PRO A 520 -33.29 -35.89 13.64
N MET A 521 -32.23 -36.53 14.15
CA MET A 521 -31.71 -37.79 13.57
C MET A 521 -32.56 -39.02 13.92
N LEU A 522 -33.51 -38.89 14.85
CA LEU A 522 -34.35 -39.98 15.35
C LEU A 522 -35.79 -39.48 15.40
N GLU A 523 -36.64 -40.05 14.55
CA GLU A 523 -38.09 -39.94 14.66
C GLU A 523 -38.63 -41.20 15.33
N GLY A 524 -39.16 -41.05 16.55
CA GLY A 524 -39.86 -42.11 17.26
C GLY A 524 -41.37 -41.90 17.14
N LYS A 525 -42.09 -42.92 16.67
CA LYS A 525 -43.56 -42.92 16.73
C LYS A 525 -43.97 -43.52 18.08
N VAL A 526 -44.73 -42.78 18.89
CA VAL A 526 -45.36 -43.36 20.09
C VAL A 526 -46.41 -44.35 19.61
N VAL A 527 -46.15 -45.65 19.81
CA VAL A 527 -47.11 -46.72 19.57
C VAL A 527 -47.56 -47.22 20.94
N GLY A 528 -48.69 -46.69 21.43
CA GLY A 528 -49.21 -47.08 22.74
C GLY A 528 -50.01 -45.98 23.44
N GLY A 529 -51.28 -45.89 23.07
CA GLY A 529 -52.33 -45.16 23.78
C GLY A 529 -53.64 -45.76 23.31
N GLU A 530 -53.95 -46.97 23.77
CA GLU A 530 -55.32 -47.48 23.71
C GLU A 530 -56.20 -46.58 24.62
N GLU A 531 -57.41 -46.33 24.14
CA GLU A 531 -58.44 -45.42 24.68
C GLU A 531 -58.75 -45.57 26.17
#